data_AF-A0A846H4C1-F1
#
_entry.id   AF-A0A846H4C1-F1
#
_cell.length_a   1.000
_cell.length_b   1.000
_cell.length_c   1.000
_cell.angle_alpha   90.00
_cell.angle_beta   90.00
_cell.angle_gamma   90.00
#
_symmetry.space_group_name_H-M   'P 1'
#
loop_
_entity.id
_entity.type
_entity.pdbx_description
1 polymer ?
#
loop_
_entity_poly.entity_id
_entity_poly.type
_entity_poly.pdbx_seq_one_letter_code
_entity_poly.pdbx_strand_id
1 'polypeptide(L)'
;MKKILPKMTTDEEVESLLDEDLSDYLHSDNFKLVNFEFKPKDKTVNLRLSEEMLKTVKAVSKKEGIPYQRYIRRAIEKSLGE
;
A
#
# COMPACT_ATOMS: atom_id res chain seq x y z
N MET A 1 -25.82 6.28 11.14
CA MET A 1 -25.16 7.61 10.97
C MET A 1 -23.69 7.36 10.71
N LYS A 2 -23.00 8.11 9.85
CA LYS A 2 -21.56 7.85 9.57
C LYS A 2 -20.71 7.94 10.84
N LYS A 3 -20.06 6.83 11.23
CA LYS A 3 -19.21 6.72 12.42
C LYS A 3 -17.73 6.64 12.03
N ILE A 4 -16.87 7.39 12.71
CA ILE A 4 -15.42 7.32 12.53
C ILE A 4 -14.84 6.18 13.37
N LEU A 5 -13.93 5.39 12.79
CA LEU A 5 -13.21 4.35 13.53
C LEU A 5 -12.40 4.98 14.69
N PRO A 6 -12.58 4.51 15.93
CA PRO A 6 -11.81 5.01 17.06
C PRO A 6 -10.36 4.53 16.97
N LYS A 7 -9.45 5.26 17.63
CA LYS A 7 -8.08 4.78 17.82
C LYS A 7 -8.09 3.67 18.87
N MET A 8 -7.62 2.49 18.49
CA MET A 8 -7.48 1.34 19.38
C MET A 8 -6.01 1.05 19.62
N THR A 9 -5.69 0.57 20.82
CA THR A 9 -4.34 0.26 21.26
C THR A 9 -4.19 -1.15 21.82
N THR A 10 -5.30 -1.82 22.15
CA THR A 10 -5.32 -3.20 22.63
C THR A 10 -6.18 -4.09 21.73
N ASP A 11 -5.89 -5.39 21.75
CA ASP A 11 -6.69 -6.36 20.98
C ASP A 11 -8.12 -6.48 21.55
N GLU A 12 -8.30 -6.33 22.87
CA GLU A 12 -9.62 -6.35 23.53
C GLU A 12 -10.54 -5.21 23.03
N GLU A 13 -10.00 -4.02 22.79
CA GLU A 13 -10.75 -2.89 22.20
C GLU A 13 -11.20 -3.20 20.77
N VAL A 14 -10.39 -3.95 20.02
CA VAL A 14 -10.71 -4.37 18.66
C VAL A 14 -11.82 -5.41 18.69
N GLU A 15 -11.69 -6.45 19.52
CA GLU A 15 -12.69 -7.52 19.64
C GLU A 15 -14.06 -6.95 20.00
N SER A 16 -14.12 -6.05 21.00
CA SER A 16 -15.37 -5.42 21.40
C SER A 16 -16.04 -4.61 20.28
N LEU A 17 -15.29 -3.99 19.38
CA LEU A 17 -15.89 -3.30 18.22
C LEU A 17 -16.39 -4.29 17.17
N LEU A 18 -15.64 -5.38 16.94
CA LEU A 18 -15.98 -6.39 15.95
C LEU A 18 -17.26 -7.16 16.29
N ASP A 19 -17.66 -7.17 17.57
CA ASP A 19 -18.93 -7.73 18.04
C ASP A 19 -20.16 -6.86 17.70
N GLU A 20 -19.97 -5.61 17.28
CA GLU A 20 -21.03 -4.69 16.88
C GLU A 20 -21.31 -4.68 15.36
N ASP A 21 -22.47 -4.16 14.95
CA ASP A 21 -22.75 -3.91 13.52
C ASP A 21 -21.86 -2.78 12.97
N LEU A 22 -21.00 -3.15 12.02
CA LEU A 22 -20.01 -2.25 11.42
C LEU A 22 -20.56 -1.40 10.26
N SER A 23 -21.82 -1.55 9.87
CA SER A 23 -22.40 -0.90 8.68
C SER A 23 -22.19 0.62 8.64
N ASP A 24 -22.31 1.28 9.79
CA ASP A 24 -22.13 2.73 9.93
C ASP A 24 -20.66 3.20 9.79
N TYR A 25 -19.70 2.27 9.86
CA TYR A 25 -18.26 2.53 9.70
C TYR A 25 -17.76 2.26 8.26
N LEU A 26 -18.56 1.62 7.40
CA LEU A 26 -18.17 1.24 6.04
C LEU A 26 -18.28 2.41 5.05
N HIS A 27 -17.40 3.40 5.19
CA HIS A 27 -17.32 4.55 4.29
C HIS A 27 -15.89 5.03 4.07
N SER A 28 -15.68 5.74 2.95
CA SER A 28 -14.36 6.17 2.45
C SER A 28 -13.46 6.82 3.49
N ASP A 29 -14.03 7.59 4.41
CA ASP A 29 -13.26 8.36 5.41
C ASP A 29 -12.53 7.46 6.43
N ASN A 30 -12.98 6.19 6.59
CA ASN A 30 -12.35 5.19 7.45
C ASN A 30 -11.37 4.29 6.70
N PHE A 31 -11.27 4.40 5.37
CA PHE A 31 -10.44 3.53 4.55
C PHE A 31 -9.18 4.23 4.06
N LYS A 32 -8.13 3.44 3.82
CA LYS A 32 -6.91 3.88 3.15
C LYS A 32 -6.90 3.30 1.75
N LEU A 33 -6.52 4.13 0.77
CA LEU A 33 -6.35 3.67 -0.59
C LEU A 33 -5.22 2.61 -0.62
N VAL A 34 -5.53 1.43 -1.13
CA VAL A 34 -4.55 0.37 -1.37
C VAL A 34 -4.53 0.09 -2.87
N ASN A 35 -3.36 0.28 -3.48
CA ASN A 35 -3.13 -0.12 -4.86
C ASN A 35 -2.66 -1.57 -4.89
N PHE A 36 -3.41 -2.43 -5.54
CA PHE A 36 -2.99 -3.81 -5.81
C PHE A 36 -2.33 -3.89 -7.19
N GLU A 37 -1.21 -4.62 -7.31
CA GLU A 37 -0.69 -5.01 -8.62
C GLU A 37 -1.62 -6.06 -9.23
N PHE A 38 -2.58 -5.65 -10.06
CA PHE A 38 -3.49 -6.57 -10.76
C PHE A 38 -2.96 -6.98 -12.16
N LYS A 39 -2.07 -6.20 -12.76
CA LYS A 39 -1.58 -6.46 -14.12
C LYS A 39 -0.52 -7.58 -14.14
N PRO A 40 -0.61 -8.53 -15.09
CA PRO A 40 0.39 -9.59 -15.23
C PRO A 40 1.75 -9.04 -15.66
N LYS A 41 2.83 -9.72 -15.25
CA LYS A 41 4.23 -9.36 -15.57
C LYS A 41 4.66 -10.07 -16.85
N ASP A 42 4.14 -9.64 -17.99
CA ASP A 42 4.25 -10.32 -19.29
C ASP A 42 5.43 -9.84 -20.16
N LYS A 43 6.00 -8.65 -19.88
CA LYS A 43 7.11 -8.05 -20.62
C LYS A 43 8.23 -7.56 -19.71
N THR A 44 9.46 -7.56 -20.25
CA THR A 44 10.67 -7.10 -19.57
C THR A 44 11.23 -5.84 -20.23
N VAL A 45 11.69 -4.89 -19.42
CA VAL A 45 12.44 -3.71 -19.86
C VAL A 45 13.88 -3.82 -19.38
N ASN A 46 14.84 -3.59 -20.27
CA ASN A 46 16.26 -3.44 -19.91
C ASN A 46 16.59 -1.95 -19.77
N LEU A 47 17.03 -1.54 -18.57
CA LEU A 47 17.30 -0.14 -18.22
C LEU A 47 18.68 -0.01 -17.58
N ARG A 48 19.46 1.00 -18.00
CA ARG A 48 20.70 1.38 -17.32
C ARG A 48 20.40 2.41 -16.22
N LEU A 49 20.97 2.19 -15.05
CA LEU A 49 20.87 3.07 -13.89
C LEU A 49 22.28 3.32 -13.34
N SER A 50 22.48 4.47 -12.69
CA SER A 50 23.70 4.69 -11.89
C SER A 50 23.70 3.75 -10.68
N GLU A 51 24.89 3.42 -10.18
CA GLU A 51 25.04 2.57 -8.99
C GLU A 51 24.37 3.21 -7.76
N GLU A 52 24.55 4.52 -7.59
CA GLU A 52 23.94 5.28 -6.50
C GLU A 52 22.40 5.22 -6.56
N MET A 53 21.81 5.39 -7.75
CA MET A 53 20.36 5.30 -7.92
C MET A 53 19.85 3.90 -7.56
N LEU A 54 20.53 2.84 -8.00
CA LEU A 54 20.13 1.47 -7.67
C LEU A 54 20.23 1.18 -6.17
N LYS A 55 21.27 1.69 -5.49
CA LYS A 55 21.41 1.59 -4.03
C LYS A 55 20.24 2.27 -3.31
N THR A 56 19.89 3.49 -3.72
CA THR A 56 18.78 4.25 -3.15
C THR A 56 17.45 3.53 -3.34
N VAL A 57 17.18 3.02 -4.55
CA VAL A 57 15.96 2.25 -4.83
C VAL A 57 15.83 1.04 -3.91
N LYS A 58 16.91 0.27 -3.73
CA LYS A 58 16.92 -0.90 -2.83
C LYS A 58 16.69 -0.51 -1.36
N ALA A 59 17.27 0.60 -0.92
CA ALA A 59 17.10 1.08 0.45
C ALA A 59 15.64 1.48 0.73
N VAL A 60 15.03 2.25 -0.18
CA VAL A 60 13.63 2.69 -0.06
C VAL A 60 12.69 1.50 -0.14
N SER A 61 12.88 0.59 -1.10
CA SER A 61 12.00 -0.58 -1.23
C SER A 61 12.05 -1.49 0.00
N LYS A 62 13.24 -1.64 0.63
CA LYS A 62 13.40 -2.40 1.87
C LYS A 62 12.65 -1.75 3.04
N LYS A 63 12.70 -0.43 3.16
CA LYS A 63 11.96 0.33 4.19
C LYS A 63 10.44 0.15 4.05
N GLU A 64 9.96 -0.01 2.82
CA GLU A 64 8.56 -0.26 2.50
C GLU A 64 8.15 -1.74 2.51
N GLY A 65 9.10 -2.66 2.74
CA GLY A 65 8.80 -4.10 2.76
C GLY A 65 8.44 -4.70 1.39
N ILE A 66 8.82 -4.06 0.29
CA ILE A 66 8.52 -4.55 -1.08
C ILE A 66 9.78 -4.87 -1.88
N PRO A 67 9.74 -5.84 -2.82
CA PRO A 67 10.86 -6.09 -3.73
C PRO A 67 11.21 -4.85 -4.56
N TYR A 68 12.50 -4.59 -4.77
CA TYR A 68 12.95 -3.39 -5.49
C TYR A 68 12.40 -3.30 -6.92
N GLN A 69 12.21 -4.44 -7.61
CA GLN A 69 11.59 -4.47 -8.94
C GLN A 69 10.11 -4.04 -8.90
N ARG A 70 9.37 -4.42 -7.85
CA ARG A 70 7.99 -3.94 -7.62
C ARG A 70 7.99 -2.44 -7.34
N TYR A 71 8.94 -1.94 -6.55
CA TYR A 71 9.09 -0.51 -6.31
C TYR A 71 9.29 0.28 -7.63
N ILE A 72 10.18 -0.20 -8.51
CA ILE A 72 10.42 0.43 -9.83
C ILE A 72 9.14 0.43 -10.67
N ARG A 73 8.42 -0.71 -10.75
CA ARG A 73 7.15 -0.79 -11.49
C ARG A 73 6.13 0.21 -10.96
N ARG A 74 5.90 0.23 -9.64
CA ARG A 74 4.96 1.16 -8.99
C ARG A 74 5.32 2.62 -9.23
N ALA A 75 6.62 2.94 -9.29
CA ALA A 75 7.07 4.30 -9.62
C ALA A 75 6.71 4.67 -11.07
N ILE A 76 6.83 3.73 -12.01
CA ILE A 76 6.44 3.92 -13.41
C ILE A 76 4.91 4.06 -13.52
N GLU A 77 4.13 3.17 -12.92
CA GLU A 77 2.65 3.24 -12.88
C GLU A 77 2.18 4.60 -12.37
N LYS A 78 2.72 5.04 -11.22
CA LYS A 78 2.42 6.37 -10.65
C LYS A 78 2.76 7.52 -11.60
N SER A 79 3.85 7.41 -12.37
CA SER A 79 4.22 8.44 -13.35
C SER A 79 3.29 8.48 -14.56
N LEU A 80 2.65 7.35 -14.88
CA LEU A 80 1.67 7.23 -15.97
C LEU A 80 0.25 7.62 -15.52
N GLY A 81 0.03 7.85 -14.22
CA GLY A 81 -1.30 8.10 -13.66
C GLY A 81 -2.16 6.84 -13.56
N GLU A 82 -1.53 5.65 -13.55
CA GLU A 82 -2.18 4.36 -13.30
C GLU A 82 -2.22 3.99 -11.81
#